data_AF-A0A6B1YF82-F1
#
_entry.id   AF-A0A6B1YF82-F1
#
_cell.length_a   1.000
_cell.length_b   1.000
_cell.length_c   1.000
_cell.angle_alpha   90.00
_cell.angle_beta   90.00
_cell.angle_gamma   90.00
#
_symmetry.space_group_name_H-M   'P 1'
#
loop_
_entity.id
_entity.type
_entity.pdbx_description
1 polymer ?
#
loop_
_entity_poly.entity_id
_entity_poly.type
_entity_poly.pdbx_seq_one_letter_code
_entity_poly.pdbx_strand_id
1 'polypeptide(L)'
;MGKNILLALPLLLIAMVTSPAVIADNGTLPECAVNAAQASDVELALFQALMHYELGEPPRAVPCAFYERSAAALSSSLSSQKGDRWAAVSLFLRGRVVTDDPAVKRVRAFYENK
;
A
#
# COMPACT_ATOMS: atom_id res chain seq x y z
N MET A 1 9.24 -57.79 1.27
CA MET A 1 10.09 -56.91 0.45
C MET A 1 9.43 -55.54 0.40
N GLY A 2 9.90 -54.60 1.23
CA GLY A 2 9.33 -53.25 1.33
C GLY A 2 10.04 -52.28 0.38
N LYS A 3 9.27 -51.41 -0.27
CA LYS A 3 9.80 -50.36 -1.14
C LYS A 3 9.21 -49.03 -0.68
N ASN A 4 9.88 -48.42 0.29
CA ASN A 4 9.52 -47.10 0.81
C ASN A 4 9.93 -46.06 -0.24
N ILE A 5 8.95 -45.44 -0.87
CA ILE A 5 9.16 -44.31 -1.78
C ILE A 5 9.29 -43.06 -0.91
N LEU A 6 10.52 -42.59 -0.75
CA LEU A 6 10.82 -41.28 -0.18
C LEU A 6 10.49 -40.21 -1.24
N LEU A 7 9.34 -39.55 -1.08
CA LEU A 7 8.99 -38.34 -1.83
C LEU A 7 9.81 -37.18 -1.27
N ALA A 8 10.85 -36.78 -1.99
CA ALA A 8 11.61 -35.56 -1.68
C ALA A 8 10.75 -34.34 -2.03
N LEU A 9 10.35 -33.58 -1.00
CA LEU A 9 9.74 -32.25 -1.13
C LEU A 9 10.83 -31.27 -1.60
N PRO A 10 10.70 -30.60 -2.76
CA PRO A 10 11.60 -29.51 -3.08
C PRO A 10 11.27 -28.32 -2.16
N LEU A 11 12.18 -28.02 -1.24
CA LEU A 11 12.19 -26.78 -0.48
C LEU A 11 12.35 -25.61 -1.46
N LEU A 12 11.22 -24.96 -1.78
CA LEU A 12 11.20 -23.73 -2.55
C LEU A 12 11.87 -22.63 -1.71
N LEU A 13 13.15 -22.37 -1.94
CA LEU A 13 13.83 -21.19 -1.39
C LEU A 13 13.23 -19.95 -2.07
N ILE A 14 12.33 -19.26 -1.39
CA ILE A 14 11.87 -17.93 -1.81
C ILE A 14 13.03 -16.98 -1.49
N ALA A 15 13.83 -16.64 -2.50
CA ALA A 15 14.79 -15.56 -2.38
C ALA A 15 14.03 -14.26 -2.13
N MET A 16 14.09 -13.75 -0.90
CA MET A 16 13.57 -12.42 -0.58
C MET A 16 14.51 -11.41 -1.24
N VAL A 17 14.21 -11.04 -2.49
CA VAL A 17 14.87 -9.91 -3.15
C VAL A 17 14.41 -8.66 -2.40
N THR A 18 15.23 -8.19 -1.47
CA THR A 18 15.00 -6.92 -0.79
C THR A 18 15.30 -5.81 -1.79
N SER A 19 14.27 -5.33 -2.49
CA SER A 19 14.40 -4.14 -3.34
C SER A 19 14.90 -2.97 -2.48
N PRO A 20 15.81 -2.13 -3.00
CA PRO A 20 16.33 -0.99 -2.26
C PRO A 20 15.21 -0.07 -1.79
N ALA A 21 15.36 0.46 -0.57
CA ALA A 21 14.41 1.42 -0.03
C ALA A 21 14.52 2.74 -0.80
N VAL A 22 13.37 3.29 -1.20
CA VAL A 22 13.26 4.58 -1.86
C VAL A 22 12.59 5.55 -0.90
N ILE A 23 13.02 6.81 -0.92
CA ILE A 23 12.44 7.88 -0.12
C ILE A 23 11.41 8.60 -1.00
N ALA A 24 10.21 8.82 -0.48
CA ALA A 24 9.31 9.81 -1.08
C ALA A 24 9.91 11.19 -0.86
N ASP A 25 10.33 11.86 -1.92
CA ASP A 25 10.83 13.22 -1.82
C ASP A 25 9.70 14.14 -1.35
N ASN A 26 10.04 15.22 -0.68
CA ASN A 26 9.14 16.06 0.11
C ASN A 26 8.03 16.68 -0.77
N GLY A 27 6.95 15.94 -0.96
CA GLY A 27 5.81 16.31 -1.80
C GLY A 27 5.59 15.47 -3.04
N THR A 28 6.51 14.58 -3.45
CA THR A 28 6.37 13.77 -4.68
C THR A 28 6.70 12.30 -4.43
N LEU A 29 5.80 11.41 -4.85
CA LEU A 29 6.02 9.98 -4.76
C LEU A 29 7.10 9.52 -5.75
N PRO A 30 7.91 8.50 -5.40
CA PRO A 30 8.87 7.94 -6.34
C PRO A 30 8.16 7.24 -7.51
N GLU A 31 8.84 7.07 -8.64
CA GLU A 31 8.27 6.49 -9.86
C GLU A 31 7.58 5.14 -9.62
N CYS A 32 8.18 4.26 -8.80
CA CYS A 32 7.56 2.97 -8.50
C CYS A 32 6.22 3.08 -7.74
N ALA A 33 6.04 4.15 -6.94
CA ALA A 33 4.77 4.41 -6.28
C ALA A 33 3.72 4.99 -7.25
N VAL A 34 4.14 5.81 -8.22
CA VAL A 34 3.27 6.28 -9.31
C VAL A 34 2.79 5.10 -10.15
N ASN A 35 3.71 4.22 -10.56
CA ASN A 35 3.40 3.02 -11.33
C ASN A 35 2.49 2.06 -10.55
N ALA A 36 2.72 1.90 -9.24
CA ALA A 36 1.86 1.07 -8.38
C ALA A 36 0.41 1.59 -8.32
N ALA A 37 0.23 2.91 -8.18
CA ALA A 37 -1.10 3.53 -8.17
C ALA A 37 -1.82 3.30 -9.50
N GLN A 38 -1.14 3.56 -10.63
CA GLN A 38 -1.68 3.34 -11.97
C GLN A 38 -2.04 1.87 -12.22
N ALA A 39 -1.14 0.93 -11.89
CA ALA A 39 -1.36 -0.49 -12.08
C ALA A 39 -2.53 -1.03 -11.22
N SER A 40 -2.85 -0.36 -10.12
CA SER A 40 -3.95 -0.74 -9.22
C SER A 40 -5.24 0.04 -9.47
N ASP A 41 -5.29 0.87 -10.52
CA ASP A 41 -6.40 1.78 -10.84
C ASP A 41 -6.81 2.67 -9.65
N VAL A 42 -5.80 3.18 -8.93
CA VAL A 42 -5.98 4.09 -7.80
C VAL A 42 -5.66 5.52 -8.24
N GLU A 43 -6.53 6.45 -7.88
CA GLU A 43 -6.29 7.88 -8.09
C GLU A 43 -4.98 8.32 -7.42
N LEU A 44 -4.04 8.83 -8.24
CA LEU A 44 -2.68 9.17 -7.77
C LEU A 44 -2.69 10.19 -6.62
N ALA A 45 -3.56 11.21 -6.68
CA ALA A 45 -3.67 12.22 -5.63
C ALA A 45 -4.10 11.62 -4.28
N LEU A 46 -5.07 10.68 -4.29
CA LEU A 46 -5.51 9.98 -3.09
C LEU A 46 -4.40 9.10 -2.53
N PHE A 47 -3.72 8.35 -3.40
CA PHE A 47 -2.60 7.50 -2.99
C PHE A 47 -1.46 8.32 -2.38
N GLN A 48 -1.14 9.45 -2.99
CA GLN A 48 -0.12 10.36 -2.50
C GLN A 48 -0.47 10.95 -1.13
N ALA A 49 -1.70 11.41 -0.92
CA ALA A 49 -2.15 11.90 0.38
C ALA A 49 -2.07 10.82 1.47
N LEU A 50 -2.47 9.58 1.14
CA LEU A 50 -2.37 8.44 2.05
C LEU A 50 -0.92 8.08 2.37
N MET A 51 -0.02 8.07 1.37
CA MET A 51 1.39 7.77 1.59
C MET A 51 2.11 8.86 2.38
N HIS A 52 1.76 10.14 2.20
CA HIS A 52 2.25 11.21 3.08
C HIS A 52 1.89 10.94 4.54
N TYR A 53 0.64 10.55 4.81
CA TYR A 53 0.20 10.19 6.15
C TYR A 53 0.95 8.97 6.70
N GLU A 54 1.05 7.89 5.91
CA GLU A 54 1.65 6.63 6.33
C GLU A 54 3.16 6.73 6.53
N LEU A 55 3.86 7.52 5.71
CA LEU A 55 5.32 7.67 5.78
C LEU A 55 5.76 8.75 6.77
N GLY A 56 4.88 9.68 7.14
CA GLY A 56 5.15 10.75 8.08
C GLY A 56 6.02 11.88 7.49
N GLU A 57 6.38 12.82 8.37
CA GLU A 57 7.27 13.95 8.05
C GLU A 57 8.46 13.96 9.04
N PRO A 58 9.72 13.82 8.58
CA PRO A 58 10.11 13.56 7.20
C PRO A 58 9.70 12.15 6.72
N PRO A 59 9.52 11.92 5.41
CA PRO A 59 9.06 10.64 4.88
C PRO A 59 10.03 9.49 5.20
N ARG A 60 9.51 8.38 5.73
CA ARG A 60 10.29 7.15 5.91
C ARG A 60 10.67 6.52 4.57
N ALA A 61 11.90 6.02 4.48
CA ALA A 61 12.36 5.21 3.35
C ALA A 61 11.68 3.83 3.38
N VAL A 62 11.09 3.41 2.26
CA VAL A 62 10.40 2.13 2.12
C VAL A 62 10.72 1.47 0.77
N PRO A 63 10.77 0.13 0.67
CA PRO A 63 11.00 -0.54 -0.61
C PRO A 63 9.84 -0.34 -1.58
N CYS A 64 10.07 -0.41 -2.89
CA CYS A 64 8.98 -0.27 -3.89
C CYS A 64 7.83 -1.26 -3.68
N ALA A 65 8.12 -2.47 -3.19
CA ALA A 65 7.12 -3.47 -2.82
C ALA A 65 6.14 -2.98 -1.73
N PHE A 66 6.49 -1.98 -0.92
CA PHE A 66 5.55 -1.32 -0.01
C PHE A 66 4.47 -0.58 -0.81
N TYR A 67 4.85 0.25 -1.78
CA TYR A 67 3.89 1.01 -2.57
C TYR A 67 2.98 0.11 -3.40
N GLU A 68 3.52 -0.95 -4.00
CA GLU A 68 2.74 -1.95 -4.73
C GLU A 68 1.66 -2.59 -3.85
N ARG A 69 2.03 -3.07 -2.66
CA ARG A 69 1.07 -3.64 -1.70
C ARG A 69 0.06 -2.61 -1.22
N SER A 70 0.51 -1.39 -0.93
CA SER A 70 -0.36 -0.31 -0.47
C SER A 70 -1.37 0.11 -1.54
N ALA A 71 -0.97 0.22 -2.81
CA ALA A 71 -1.87 0.55 -3.90
C ALA A 71 -2.91 -0.56 -4.12
N ALA A 72 -2.49 -1.83 -4.12
CA ALA A 72 -3.39 -2.97 -4.23
C ALA A 72 -4.41 -3.02 -3.07
N ALA A 73 -3.95 -2.79 -1.83
CA ALA A 73 -4.82 -2.77 -0.66
C ALA A 73 -5.80 -1.58 -0.67
N LEU A 74 -5.38 -0.40 -1.14
CA LEU A 74 -6.28 0.73 -1.30
C LEU A 74 -7.32 0.47 -2.40
N SER A 75 -6.92 -0.11 -3.54
CA SER A 75 -7.83 -0.51 -4.62
C SER A 75 -8.89 -1.51 -4.15
N SER A 76 -8.47 -2.53 -3.39
CA SER A 76 -9.38 -3.50 -2.76
C SER A 76 -10.33 -2.83 -1.77
N SER A 77 -9.84 -1.87 -0.98
CA SER A 77 -10.66 -1.10 -0.04
C SER A 77 -11.68 -0.22 -0.77
N LEU A 78 -11.28 0.47 -1.84
CA LEU A 78 -12.18 1.26 -2.69
C LEU A 78 -13.28 0.39 -3.29
N SER A 79 -12.92 -0.78 -3.84
CA SER A 79 -13.89 -1.74 -4.37
C SER A 79 -14.89 -2.19 -3.30
N SER A 80 -14.40 -2.53 -2.11
CA SER A 80 -15.22 -2.97 -0.98
C SER A 80 -16.17 -1.88 -0.48
N GLN A 81 -15.76 -0.61 -0.59
CA GLN A 81 -16.53 0.57 -0.19
C GLN A 81 -17.26 1.23 -1.36
N LYS A 82 -17.40 0.53 -2.51
CA LYS A 82 -18.13 1.01 -3.70
C LYS A 82 -17.65 2.38 -4.19
N GLY A 83 -16.36 2.65 -4.08
CA GLY A 83 -15.73 3.91 -4.50
C GLY A 83 -15.80 5.05 -3.48
N ASP A 84 -16.36 4.85 -2.28
CA ASP A 84 -16.25 5.83 -1.20
C ASP A 84 -14.79 5.93 -0.73
N ARG A 85 -14.12 7.01 -1.13
CA ARG A 85 -12.71 7.28 -0.84
C ARG A 85 -12.41 7.27 0.66
N TRP A 86 -13.25 7.89 1.47
CA TRP A 86 -12.95 8.11 2.88
C TRP A 86 -13.26 6.88 3.72
N ALA A 87 -14.32 6.14 3.38
CA ALA A 87 -14.55 4.83 3.94
C ALA A 87 -13.44 3.85 3.54
N ALA A 88 -12.95 3.89 2.30
CA ALA A 88 -11.85 3.06 1.83
C ALA A 88 -10.53 3.37 2.52
N VAL A 89 -10.19 4.65 2.71
CA VAL A 89 -9.01 5.06 3.49
C VAL A 89 -9.14 4.62 4.94
N SER A 90 -10.33 4.74 5.54
CA SER A 90 -10.57 4.24 6.90
C SER A 90 -10.34 2.72 6.99
N LEU A 91 -10.91 1.97 6.03
CA LEU A 91 -10.74 0.53 5.92
C LEU A 91 -9.26 0.14 5.73
N PHE A 92 -8.52 0.85 4.87
CA PHE A 92 -7.09 0.64 4.66
C PHE A 92 -6.28 0.85 5.95
N LEU A 93 -6.50 1.97 6.64
CA LEU A 93 -5.70 2.35 7.81
C LEU A 93 -6.06 1.55 9.07
N ARG A 94 -7.32 1.11 9.20
CA ARG A 94 -7.86 0.53 10.45
C ARG A 94 -8.29 -0.92 10.32
N GLY A 95 -8.38 -1.46 9.11
CA GLY A 95 -9.01 -2.76 8.84
C GLY A 95 -10.54 -2.75 9.01
N ARG A 96 -11.15 -1.58 9.25
CA ARG A 96 -12.62 -1.38 9.36
C ARG A 96 -12.97 0.07 9.08
N VAL A 97 -14.22 0.33 8.72
CA VAL A 97 -14.72 1.71 8.59
C VAL A 97 -14.98 2.28 9.98
N VAL A 98 -14.35 3.42 10.28
CA VAL A 98 -14.49 4.16 11.53
C VAL A 98 -15.01 5.57 11.20
N THR A 99 -16.21 5.88 11.70
CA THR A 99 -16.78 7.22 11.60
C THR A 99 -15.91 8.23 12.35
N ASP A 100 -15.74 9.43 11.77
CA ASP A 100 -14.97 10.53 12.37
C ASP A 100 -13.48 10.26 12.67
N ASP A 101 -12.88 9.27 12.00
CA ASP A 101 -11.47 8.90 12.22
C ASP A 101 -10.51 10.10 12.00
N PRO A 102 -9.76 10.52 13.03
CA PRO A 102 -8.78 11.60 12.92
C PRO A 102 -7.71 11.34 11.84
N ALA A 103 -7.38 10.08 11.58
CA ALA A 103 -6.42 9.70 10.55
C ALA A 103 -6.95 10.01 9.15
N VAL A 104 -8.20 9.62 8.88
CA VAL A 104 -8.89 9.91 7.61
C VAL A 104 -9.02 11.42 7.41
N LYS A 105 -9.35 12.18 8.47
CA LYS A 105 -9.41 13.64 8.42
C LYS A 105 -8.06 14.25 8.00
N ARG A 106 -6.94 13.73 8.51
CA ARG A 106 -5.60 14.19 8.10
C ARG A 106 -5.28 13.83 6.64
N VAL A 107 -5.54 12.59 6.22
CA VAL A 107 -5.36 12.18 4.81
C VAL A 107 -6.20 13.06 3.89
N ARG A 108 -7.46 13.32 4.25
CA ARG A 108 -8.35 14.19 3.51
C ARG A 108 -7.83 15.62 3.41
N ALA A 109 -7.32 16.18 4.50
CA ALA A 109 -6.70 17.50 4.48
C ALA A 109 -5.48 17.56 3.54
N PHE A 110 -4.65 16.51 3.49
CA PHE A 110 -3.55 16.43 2.51
C PHE A 110 -4.03 16.28 1.07
N TYR A 111 -5.15 15.62 0.85
CA TYR A 111 -5.74 15.44 -0.49
C TYR A 111 -6.38 16.73 -1.01
N GLU A 112 -7.11 17.46 -0.17
CA GLU A 112 -7.85 18.67 -0.56
C GLU A 112 -6.97 19.93 -0.64
N ASN A 113 -5.82 19.95 0.05
CA ASN A 113 -4.88 21.09 0.03
C ASN A 113 -3.83 21.01 -1.09
N LYS A 114 -4.04 20.20 -2.13
CA LYS A 114 -3.13 20.05 -3.27
C LYS A 114 -3.66 20.70 -4.54
#